data_AF-A0A1G8A0C0-F1
#
_entry.id   AF-A0A1G8A0C0-F1
#
_cell.length_a   1.000
_cell.length_b   1.000
_cell.length_c   1.000
_cell.angle_alpha   90.00
_cell.angle_beta   90.00
_cell.angle_gamma   90.00
#
_symmetry.space_group_name_H-M   'P 1'
#
loop_
_entity.id
_entity.type
_entity.pdbx_description
1 polymer ?
#
loop_
_entity_poly.entity_id
_entity_poly.type
_entity_poly.pdbx_seq_one_letter_code
_entity_poly.pdbx_strand_id
1 'polypeptide(L)' 'MIFCVYKLSLPCREPMVFAWMPAVAIYFNDPDGHALEFIAILEGEARPEFGVISYQYWLKVNL' A
#
# COMPACT_ATOMS: atom_id res chain seq x y z
N MET A 1 12.57 -2.85 -8.05
CA MET A 1 11.79 -4.08 -8.26
C MET A 1 11.00 -4.39 -6.99
N ILE A 2 10.10 -3.50 -6.60
CA ILE A 2 9.30 -3.62 -5.37
C ILE A 2 7.84 -3.47 -5.84
N PHE A 3 7.15 -4.61 -5.84
CA PHE A 3 5.71 -4.87 -5.94
C PHE A 3 4.84 -4.36 -7.11
N CYS A 4 5.29 -3.45 -7.98
CA CYS A 4 4.42 -2.90 -9.03
C CYS A 4 4.02 -3.88 -10.17
N VAL A 5 4.60 -5.10 -10.25
CA VAL A 5 4.42 -5.97 -11.43
C VAL A 5 3.66 -7.29 -11.15
N TYR A 6 3.36 -7.63 -9.91
CA TYR A 6 2.64 -8.86 -9.60
C TYR A 6 1.32 -8.57 -8.90
N LYS A 7 0.29 -8.34 -9.71
CA LYS A 7 -1.06 -8.86 -9.44
C LYS A 7 -1.64 -8.48 -8.06
N LEU A 8 -1.44 -7.23 -7.64
CA LEU A 8 -2.33 -6.63 -6.63
C LEU A 8 -3.63 -6.35 -7.35
N SER A 9 -4.70 -7.05 -6.99
CA SER A 9 -6.06 -6.91 -7.53
C SER A 9 -6.71 -5.54 -7.23
N LEU A 10 -5.91 -4.56 -6.80
CA LEU A 10 -6.33 -3.22 -6.46
C LEU A 10 -5.92 -2.24 -7.56
N PRO A 11 -6.76 -1.24 -7.88
CA PRO A 11 -6.42 -0.21 -8.86
C PRO A 11 -5.12 0.49 -8.46
N CYS A 12 -4.22 0.71 -9.42
CA CYS A 12 -2.91 1.33 -9.19
C CYS A 12 -2.96 2.72 -8.51
N ARG A 13 -4.12 3.37 -8.46
CA ARG A 13 -4.33 4.70 -7.88
C ARG A 13 -4.86 4.67 -6.43
N GLU A 14 -5.17 3.50 -5.88
CA GLU A 14 -5.68 3.41 -4.52
C GLU A 14 -4.55 3.18 -3.51
N PRO A 15 -4.63 3.79 -2.31
CA PRO A 15 -3.66 3.55 -1.25
C PRO A 15 -3.75 2.12 -0.72
N MET A 16 -2.61 1.45 -0.72
CA MET A 16 -2.46 0.08 -0.22
C MET A 16 -1.66 0.11 1.08
N VAL A 17 -1.96 -0.79 2.01
CA VAL A 17 -1.24 -0.91 3.27
C VAL A 17 -0.53 -2.25 3.33
N PHE A 18 0.77 -2.18 3.60
CA PHE A 18 1.57 -3.33 3.98
C PHE A 18 1.32 -3.60 5.46
N ALA A 19 0.64 -4.68 5.80
CA ALA A 19 0.27 -4.94 7.18
C ALA A 19 1.45 -5.50 8.00
N TRP A 20 2.39 -6.21 7.37
CA TRP A 20 3.62 -6.73 8.00
C TRP A 20 4.62 -5.65 8.42
N MET A 21 4.57 -4.48 7.77
CA MET A 21 5.30 -3.27 8.13
C MET A 21 4.30 -2.14 7.93
N PRO A 22 3.59 -1.71 8.99
CA PRO A 22 2.40 -0.87 8.91
C PRO A 22 2.72 0.40 8.14
N ALA A 23 2.49 0.39 6.84
CA ALA A 23 2.92 1.44 5.93
C ALA A 23 1.95 1.51 4.76
N VAL A 24 1.51 2.72 4.44
CA VAL A 24 0.67 3.00 3.29
C VAL A 24 1.53 3.37 2.10
N ALA A 25 1.24 2.80 0.93
CA ALA A 25 1.90 3.11 -0.33
C ALA A 25 0.89 3.47 -1.42
N ILE A 26 1.25 4.45 -2.25
CA ILE A 26 0.51 4.88 -3.45
C ILE A 26 1.49 4.90 -4.62
N TYR A 27 1.10 4.24 -5.71
CA TYR A 27 1.85 4.24 -6.96
C TYR A 27 1.21 5.20 -7.95
N PHE A 28 2.02 5.97 -8.67
CA PHE A 28 1.53 6.89 -9.69
C PHE A 28 2.61 7.10 -10.74
N ASN A 29 2.19 7.53 -11.93
CA ASN A 29 3.12 7.93 -12.97
C ASN A 29 3.28 9.46 -12.93
N ASP A 30 4.52 9.93 -13.02
CA ASP A 30 4.78 11.34 -13.30
C ASP A 30 4.36 11.68 -14.76
N PRO A 31 4.31 12.97 -15.14
CA PRO A 31 4.00 13.36 -16.52
C PRO A 31 4.96 12.78 -17.57
N ASP A 32 6.18 12.42 -17.15
CA ASP A 32 7.22 11.83 -18.00
C ASP A 32 7.05 10.29 -18.16
N GLY A 33 6.11 9.68 -17.43
CA GLY A 33 5.79 8.26 -17.50
C GLY A 33 6.64 7.37 -16.58
N HIS A 34 7.41 7.94 -15.66
CA HIS A 34 8.11 7.20 -14.61
C HIS A 34 7.13 6.75 -13.52
N ALA A 35 7.22 5.47 -13.16
CA ALA A 35 6.49 4.92 -12.03
C ALA A 35 7.16 5.38 -10.72
N LEU A 36 6.45 6.20 -9.95
CA LEU A 36 6.84 6.69 -8.65
C LEU A 36 5.99 6.05 -7.54
N GLU A 37 6.53 6.07 -6.33
CA GLU A 37 5.90 5.53 -5.12
C GLU A 37 5.98 6.58 -4.01
N PHE A 38 4.84 6.83 -3.36
CA PHE A 38 4.80 7.48 -2.05
C PHE A 38 4.55 6.41 -0.99
N ILE A 39 5.42 6.30 0.01
CA ILE A 39 5.26 5.39 1.14
C ILE A 39 5.39 6.17 2.46
N ALA A 40 4.48 5.89 3.40
CA ALA A 40 4.50 6.47 4.74
C ALA A 40 4.22 5.38 5.78
N ILE A 41 4.95 5.42 6.90
CA ILE A 41 4.75 4.50 8.03
C ILE A 41 3.51 4.96 8.79
N LEU A 42 2.63 4.00 9.09
CA LEU A 42 1.44 4.18 9.91
C LEU A 42 1.74 3.77 11.36
N GLU A 43 1.08 4.43 12.30
CA GLU A 43 1.10 4.02 13.70
C GLU A 43 0.27 2.76 13.90
N GLY A 44 0.79 1.81 14.68
CA GLY A 44 0.13 0.53 14.96
C GLY A 44 1.13 -0.63 15.03
N GLU A 45 0.64 -1.79 15.48
CA GLU A 45 1.43 -3.03 15.45
C GLU A 45 1.42 -3.66 14.06
N ALA A 46 2.52 -4.35 13.73
CA ALA A 46 2.62 -5.14 12.51
C ALA A 46 1.67 -6.34 12.57
N ARG A 47 0.87 -6.50 11.52
CA ARG A 47 -0.12 -7.57 11.35
C ARG A 47 0.14 -8.37 10.06
N PRO A 48 1.20 -9.20 10.03
CA PRO A 48 1.61 -9.93 8.83
C PRO A 48 0.52 -10.87 8.27
N GLU A 49 -0.45 -11.28 9.09
CA GLU A 49 -1.59 -12.12 8.72
C GLU A 49 -2.50 -11.50 7.64
N PHE A 50 -2.54 -10.16 7.53
CA PHE A 50 -3.36 -9.48 6.53
C PHE A 50 -2.64 -9.27 5.19
N GLY A 51 -1.32 -9.45 5.13
CA GLY A 51 -0.55 -9.26 3.90
C GLY A 51 -0.63 -7.82 3.37
N VAL A 52 -1.16 -7.65 2.15
CA VAL A 52 -1.41 -6.33 1.53
C VAL A 52 -2.91 -6.11 1.41
N ILE A 53 -3.39 -5.04 2.02
CA ILE A 53 -4.82 -4.69 2.09
C ILE A 53 -5.03 -3.25 1.61
N SER A 54 -6.28 -2.85 1.37
CA SER A 54 -6.58 -1.43 1.11
C SER A 54 -6.48 -0.61 2.40
N TYR A 55 -6.17 0.69 2.26
CA TYR A 55 -6.16 1.61 3.41
C TYR A 55 -7.51 1.66 4.14
N GLN A 56 -8.62 1.56 3.42
CA GLN A 56 -9.96 1.54 4.02
C GLN A 56 -10.17 0.30 4.90
N TYR A 57 -9.64 -0.86 4.51
CA TYR A 57 -9.70 -2.06 5.34
C TYR A 57 -8.79 -1.92 6.57
N TRP A 58 -7.59 -1.34 6.41
CA TRP A 58 -6.68 -1.07 7.53
C TRP A 58 -7.31 -0.19 8.60
N LEU A 59 -8.02 0.88 8.20
CA LEU A 59 -8.75 1.74 9.12
C LEU A 59 -9.82 0.98 9.90
N LYS A 60 -10.54 0.04 9.27
CA LYS A 60 -11.59 -0.75 9.93
C LYS A 60 -11.06 -1.76 10.94
N VAL A 61 -9.82 -2.22 10.81
CA VAL A 61 -9.24 -3.22 11.73
C VAL A 61 -8.43 -2.59 12.87
N ASN A 62 -8.11 -1.29 12.76
CA ASN A 62 -7.35 -0.54 13.75
C ASN A 62 -8.13 0.63 14.40
N LEU A 63 -9.39 0.85 14.02
CA LEU A 63 -10.38 1.65 14.75
C LEU A 63 -11.27 0.71 15.58
#